data_AF-A0A957THX5-F1
#
_entry.id   AF-A0A957THX5-F1
#
_cell.length_a   1.000
_cell.length_b   1.000
_cell.length_c   1.000
_cell.angle_alpha   90.00
_cell.angle_beta   90.00
_cell.angle_gamma   90.00
#
_symmetry.space_group_name_H-M   'P 1'
#
loop_
_entity.id
_entity.type
_entity.pdbx_description
1 polymer ?
#
loop_
_entity_poly.entity_id
_entity_poly.type
_entity_poly.pdbx_seq_one_letter_code
_entity_poly.pdbx_strand_id
1 'polypeptide(L)'
;MYFRRLSTRGKITYIVTVILISLVVAGIGFAWWAAQAAEPMPEALAALVSDDQVTVDYTVWLTFTPTAQAPTSGFIFYPGGRVDPRAYAPAAHAIAAAGYLVVIVPMPLNLAV
;
A
#
# COMPACT_ATOMS: atom_id res chain seq x y z
N MET A 1 38.33 -3.58 -40.32
CA MET A 1 37.35 -3.34 -39.23
C MET A 1 38.00 -2.43 -38.19
N TYR A 2 37.65 -1.14 -38.17
CA TYR A 2 38.26 -0.17 -37.26
C TYR A 2 37.45 -0.12 -35.96
N PHE A 3 37.91 -0.78 -34.89
CA PHE A 3 37.37 -0.57 -33.55
C PHE A 3 37.77 0.83 -33.09
N ARG A 4 36.85 1.80 -33.25
CA ARG A 4 37.08 3.17 -32.81
C ARG A 4 37.18 3.18 -31.28
N ARG A 5 38.41 3.23 -30.77
CA ARG A 5 38.71 3.26 -29.33
C ARG A 5 38.06 4.53 -28.74
N LEU A 6 37.07 4.36 -27.86
CA LEU A 6 36.44 5.48 -27.17
C LEU A 6 37.51 6.28 -26.42
N SER A 7 37.45 7.61 -26.53
CA SER A 7 38.29 8.50 -25.71
C SER A 7 37.97 8.33 -24.23
N THR A 8 38.89 8.70 -23.32
CA THR A 8 38.67 8.58 -21.87
C THR A 8 37.37 9.27 -21.43
N ARG A 9 37.03 10.42 -22.02
CA ARG A 9 35.74 11.12 -21.81
C ARG A 9 34.55 10.28 -22.31
N GLY A 10 34.65 9.68 -23.49
CA GLY A 10 33.59 8.81 -24.03
C GLY A 10 33.35 7.54 -23.22
N LYS A 11 34.40 6.95 -22.63
CA LYS A 11 34.28 5.82 -21.70
C LYS A 11 33.58 6.22 -20.40
N ILE A 12 33.91 7.38 -19.84
CA ILE A 12 33.28 7.89 -18.61
C ILE A 12 31.79 8.16 -18.87
N THR A 13 31.44 8.85 -19.96
CA THR A 13 30.03 9.10 -20.31
C THR A 13 29.27 7.78 -20.45
N TYR A 14 29.83 6.78 -21.14
CA TYR A 14 29.21 5.47 -21.26
C TYR A 14 28.97 4.78 -19.91
N ILE A 15 29.97 4.76 -19.02
CA ILE A 15 29.85 4.16 -17.68
C ILE A 15 28.76 4.87 -16.87
N VAL A 16 28.76 6.21 -16.86
CA VAL A 16 27.74 7.00 -16.15
C VAL A 16 26.34 6.69 -16.69
N THR A 17 26.17 6.64 -18.02
CA THR A 17 24.89 6.29 -18.64
C THR A 17 24.42 4.88 -18.24
N VAL A 18 25.31 3.88 -18.26
CA VAL A 18 24.96 2.51 -17.85
C VAL A 18 24.56 2.45 -16.37
N ILE A 19 25.26 3.17 -15.49
CA ILE A 19 24.93 3.23 -14.06
C ILE A 19 23.55 3.88 -13.87
N LEU A 20 23.29 5.01 -14.52
CA LEU A 20 22.00 5.70 -14.43
C LEU A 20 20.85 4.82 -14.91
N ILE A 21 21.01 4.12 -16.04
CA ILE A 21 20.01 3.17 -16.55
C ILE A 21 19.78 2.05 -15.53
N SER A 22 20.86 1.49 -14.97
CA SER A 22 20.77 0.41 -13.98
C SER A 22 20.01 0.84 -12.73
N LEU A 23 20.25 2.07 -12.24
CA LEU A 23 19.53 2.64 -11.09
C LEU A 23 18.04 2.84 -11.37
N VAL A 24 17.69 3.30 -12.57
CA VAL A 24 16.28 3.46 -12.99
C VAL A 24 15.59 2.10 -13.04
N VAL A 25 16.22 1.10 -13.65
CA VAL A 25 15.68 -0.27 -13.73
C VAL A 25 15.50 -0.87 -12.33
N ALA A 26 16.49 -0.70 -11.44
CA ALA A 26 16.40 -1.17 -10.06
C ALA A 26 15.27 -0.47 -9.29
N GLY A 27 15.12 0.84 -9.46
CA GLY A 27 14.04 1.62 -8.83
C GLY A 27 12.66 1.17 -9.28
N ILE A 28 12.46 0.94 -10.58
CA ILE A 28 11.20 0.40 -11.12
C ILE A 28 10.94 -1.01 -10.59
N GLY A 29 11.95 -1.88 -10.59
CA GLY A 29 11.83 -3.24 -10.07
C GLY A 29 11.46 -3.27 -8.59
N PHE A 30 12.06 -2.40 -7.78
CA PHE A 30 11.71 -2.23 -6.38
C PHE A 30 10.28 -1.73 -6.19
N ALA A 31 9.88 -0.69 -6.93
CA ALA A 31 8.52 -0.14 -6.83
C ALA A 31 7.46 -1.18 -7.20
N TRP A 32 7.69 -1.97 -8.26
CA TRP A 32 6.82 -3.09 -8.62
C TRP A 32 6.76 -4.12 -7.51
N TRP A 33 7.92 -4.55 -7.00
CA TRP A 33 8.01 -5.55 -5.93
C TRP A 33 7.28 -5.11 -4.67
N ALA A 34 7.40 -3.83 -4.28
CA ALA A 34 6.75 -3.27 -3.10
C ALA A 34 5.23 -3.08 -3.30
N ALA A 35 4.80 -2.65 -4.49
CA ALA A 35 3.39 -2.47 -4.81
C ALA A 35 2.56 -3.77 -4.77
N GLN A 36 3.20 -4.94 -4.89
CA GLN A 36 2.52 -6.23 -4.77
C GLN A 36 2.40 -6.67 -3.30
N ALA A 37 1.27 -6.31 -2.67
CA ALA A 37 0.86 -6.83 -1.39
C ALA A 37 0.27 -8.24 -1.50
N ALA A 38 0.27 -8.99 -0.39
CA ALA A 38 -0.45 -10.26 -0.31
C ALA A 38 -1.97 -10.03 -0.42
N GLU A 39 -2.66 -10.86 -1.20
CA GLU A 39 -4.11 -10.73 -1.37
C GLU A 39 -4.87 -10.97 -0.05
N PRO A 40 -5.95 -10.21 0.20
CA PRO A 40 -6.78 -10.41 1.37
C PRO A 40 -7.57 -11.73 1.26
N MET A 41 -7.81 -12.36 2.41
CA MET A 41 -8.66 -13.55 2.47
C MET A 41 -10.14 -13.21 2.11
N PRO A 42 -10.94 -14.18 1.65
CA PRO A 42 -12.36 -13.95 1.33
C PRO A 42 -13.17 -13.33 2.48
N GLU A 43 -12.88 -13.71 3.72
CA GLU A 43 -13.51 -13.18 4.93
C GLU A 43 -13.23 -11.69 5.11
N ALA A 44 -12.04 -11.24 4.72
CA ALA A 44 -11.68 -9.83 4.72
C ALA A 44 -12.47 -9.05 3.67
N LEU A 45 -12.75 -9.64 2.50
CA LEU A 45 -13.60 -9.01 1.50
C LEU A 45 -15.07 -8.97 1.95
N ALA A 46 -15.56 -10.01 2.62
CA ALA A 46 -16.91 -10.03 3.17
C ALA A 46 -17.12 -8.92 4.20
N ALA A 47 -16.10 -8.63 5.01
CA ALA A 47 -16.13 -7.54 5.99
C ALA A 47 -16.08 -6.13 5.38
N LEU A 48 -15.94 -5.96 4.06
CA LEU A 48 -16.00 -4.65 3.39
C LEU A 48 -17.43 -4.19 3.09
N VAL A 49 -18.43 -5.00 3.41
CA VAL A 49 -19.83 -4.73 3.12
C VAL A 49 -20.47 -4.10 4.35
N SER A 50 -21.11 -2.94 4.17
CA SER A 50 -21.91 -2.31 5.22
C SER A 50 -23.08 -3.19 5.66
N ASP A 51 -23.40 -3.15 6.95
CA ASP A 51 -24.52 -3.88 7.55
C ASP A 51 -25.32 -2.98 8.51
N ASP A 52 -26.16 -3.60 9.35
CA ASP A 52 -27.00 -2.89 10.32
C ASP A 52 -26.19 -2.26 11.46
N GLN A 53 -24.97 -2.72 11.72
CA GLN A 53 -24.10 -2.24 12.81
C GLN A 53 -23.01 -1.28 12.32
N VAL A 54 -22.53 -1.45 11.08
CA VAL A 54 -21.36 -0.71 10.57
C VAL A 54 -21.58 -0.23 9.15
N THR A 55 -21.24 1.03 8.90
CA THR A 55 -21.10 1.62 7.57
C THR A 55 -19.64 1.58 7.14
N VAL A 56 -19.38 0.96 5.98
CA VAL A 56 -18.05 0.89 5.36
C VAL A 56 -17.98 1.88 4.20
N ASP A 57 -16.93 2.72 4.18
CA ASP A 57 -16.57 3.59 3.07
C ASP A 57 -15.15 3.29 2.58
N TYR A 58 -14.95 3.33 1.27
CA TYR A 58 -13.65 3.09 0.63
C TYR A 58 -13.33 4.15 -0.42
N THR A 59 -13.68 5.41 -0.16
CA THR A 59 -13.47 6.50 -1.12
C THR A 59 -12.04 7.06 -1.06
N VAL A 60 -11.55 7.37 0.13
CA VAL A 60 -10.19 7.92 0.35
C VAL A 60 -9.39 6.97 1.22
N TRP A 61 -9.95 6.61 2.36
CA TRP A 61 -9.43 5.59 3.27
C TRP A 61 -10.50 4.53 3.50
N LEU A 62 -10.08 3.38 4.01
CA LEU A 62 -11.01 2.32 4.33
C LEU A 62 -11.55 2.54 5.74
N THR A 63 -12.78 3.05 5.82
CA THR A 63 -13.38 3.59 7.04
C THR A 63 -14.58 2.76 7.46
N PHE A 64 -14.65 2.43 8.74
CA PHE A 64 -15.71 1.65 9.38
C PHE A 64 -16.33 2.50 10.48
N THR A 65 -17.60 2.85 10.31
CA THR A 65 -18.32 3.77 11.21
C THR A 65 -19.49 3.02 11.86
N PRO A 66 -19.63 3.03 13.20
CA PRO A 66 -20.81 2.46 13.87
C PRO A 66 -22.08 3.19 13.46
N THR A 67 -23.18 2.46 13.28
CA THR A 67 -24.50 3.01 12.93
C THR A 67 -25.30 3.44 14.15
N ALA A 68 -25.15 2.74 15.28
CA ALA A 68 -26.01 2.91 16.46
C ALA A 68 -25.82 4.26 17.17
N GLN A 69 -24.62 4.84 17.12
CA GLN A 69 -24.30 6.11 17.77
C GLN A 69 -23.13 6.82 17.09
N ALA A 70 -23.08 8.15 17.23
CA ALA A 70 -21.92 8.92 16.78
C ALA A 70 -20.68 8.55 17.61
N PRO A 71 -19.59 8.07 16.99
CA PRO A 71 -18.40 7.67 17.72
C PRO A 71 -17.69 8.88 18.32
N THR A 72 -17.29 8.79 19.60
CA THR A 72 -16.49 9.82 20.30
C THR A 72 -15.00 9.49 20.36
N SER A 73 -14.64 8.28 19.96
CA SER A 73 -13.28 7.75 19.95
C SER A 73 -13.12 6.76 18.80
N GLY A 74 -11.87 6.51 18.39
CA GLY A 74 -11.58 5.66 17.25
C GLY A 74 -10.14 5.19 17.15
N PHE A 75 -9.91 4.30 16.18
CA PHE A 75 -8.65 3.65 15.91
C PHE A 75 -8.17 3.98 14.50
N ILE A 76 -6.86 4.21 14.37
CA ILE A 76 -6.18 4.31 13.09
C ILE A 76 -5.30 3.08 12.94
N PHE A 77 -5.58 2.27 11.91
CA PHE A 77 -4.78 1.11 11.57
C PHE A 77 -3.79 1.46 10.47
N TYR A 78 -2.51 1.25 10.76
CA TYR A 78 -1.41 1.28 9.81
C TYR A 78 -1.14 -0.16 9.35
N PRO A 79 -1.44 -0.52 8.08
CA PRO A 79 -1.18 -1.85 7.56
C PRO A 79 0.31 -2.17 7.60
N GLY A 80 0.67 -3.38 8.03
CA GLY A 80 2.05 -3.85 7.96
C GLY A 80 2.64 -3.85 6.54
N GLY A 81 3.97 -3.88 6.45
CA GLY A 81 4.69 -3.89 5.18
C GLY A 81 4.24 -5.00 4.24
N ARG A 82 3.84 -4.62 3.03
CA ARG A 82 3.31 -5.46 1.95
C ARG A 82 2.05 -6.25 2.29
N VAL A 83 1.26 -5.78 3.26
CA VAL A 83 -0.04 -6.35 3.58
C VAL A 83 -1.12 -5.49 2.93
N ASP A 84 -2.07 -6.13 2.24
CA ASP A 84 -3.21 -5.40 1.67
C ASP A 84 -4.03 -4.78 2.82
N PRO A 85 -4.36 -3.47 2.78
CA PRO A 85 -5.14 -2.81 3.82
C PRO A 85 -6.47 -3.52 4.14
N ARG A 86 -7.09 -4.14 3.13
CA ARG A 86 -8.36 -4.86 3.27
C ARG A 86 -8.23 -6.08 4.19
N ALA A 87 -7.04 -6.65 4.36
CA ALA A 87 -6.82 -7.79 5.25
C ALA A 87 -7.20 -7.50 6.72
N TYR A 88 -7.22 -6.22 7.11
CA TYR A 88 -7.61 -5.78 8.45
C TYR A 88 -9.12 -5.52 8.58
N ALA A 89 -9.89 -5.61 7.50
CA ALA A 89 -11.32 -5.32 7.49
C ALA A 89 -12.12 -6.12 8.54
N PRO A 90 -11.88 -7.44 8.78
CA PRO A 90 -12.62 -8.17 9.81
C PRO A 90 -12.43 -7.59 11.21
N ALA A 91 -11.19 -7.24 11.56
CA ALA A 91 -10.88 -6.64 12.85
C ALA A 91 -11.45 -5.22 12.96
N ALA A 92 -11.32 -4.42 11.90
CA ALA A 92 -11.86 -3.06 11.87
C ALA A 92 -13.39 -3.05 11.99
N HIS A 93 -14.06 -3.96 11.29
CA HIS A 93 -15.51 -4.11 11.36
C HIS A 93 -15.97 -4.54 12.75
N ALA A 94 -15.29 -5.50 13.39
CA ALA A 94 -15.62 -5.95 14.75
C ALA A 94 -15.44 -4.81 15.77
N ILE A 95 -14.38 -4.02 15.66
CA ILE A 95 -14.14 -2.87 16.53
C ILE A 95 -15.19 -1.77 16.27
N ALA A 96 -15.58 -1.56 15.00
CA ALA A 96 -16.62 -0.60 14.66
C ALA A 96 -17.99 -1.01 15.20
N ALA A 97 -18.36 -2.29 15.11
CA ALA A 97 -19.56 -2.83 15.71
C ALA A 97 -19.59 -2.64 17.24
N ALA A 98 -18.43 -2.52 17.90
CA ALA A 98 -18.32 -2.20 19.32
C ALA A 98 -18.48 -0.70 19.64
N GLY A 99 -18.75 0.16 18.64
CA GLY A 99 -19.08 1.57 18.83
C GLY A 99 -17.92 2.55 18.58
N TYR A 100 -16.83 2.12 17.95
CA TYR A 100 -15.65 2.96 17.67
C TYR A 100 -15.51 3.28 16.19
N LEU A 101 -15.05 4.47 15.83
CA LEU A 101 -14.61 4.71 14.46
C LEU A 101 -13.33 3.92 14.18
N VAL A 102 -13.22 3.27 13.03
CA VAL A 102 -11.95 2.65 12.59
C VAL A 102 -11.59 3.11 11.19
N VAL A 103 -10.35 3.56 11.03
CA VAL A 103 -9.80 4.00 9.74
C VAL A 103 -8.55 3.20 9.45
N ILE A 104 -8.56 2.43 8.36
CA ILE A 104 -7.36 1.78 7.83
C ILE A 104 -6.78 2.69 6.75
N VAL A 105 -5.53 3.12 6.95
CA VAL A 105 -4.88 4.09 6.07
C VAL A 105 -3.99 3.33 5.07
N PRO A 106 -4.31 3.34 3.76
CA PRO A 106 -3.45 2.75 2.76
C PRO A 106 -2.12 3.51 2.68
N MET A 107 -1.00 2.79 2.76
CA MET A 107 0.35 3.38 2.71
C MET A 107 0.94 3.31 1.29
N PRO A 108 1.71 4.32 0.85
CA PRO A 108 2.45 4.26 -0.40
C PRO A 108 3.33 3.01 -0.47
N LEU A 109 3.33 2.33 -1.63
CA LEU A 109 4.07 1.10 -1.86
C LEU A 109 3.74 -0.04 -0.87
N ASN A 110 2.62 0.05 -0.15
CA ASN A 110 2.23 -0.86 0.94
C ASN A 110 3.29 -0.98 2.04
N LEU A 111 4.17 0.00 2.24
CA LEU A 111 5.23 -0.06 3.24
C LEU A 111 4.92 0.92 4.37
N ALA A 112 4.31 0.42 5.45
CA ALA A 112 4.40 1.11 6.73
C ALA A 112 5.78 0.81 7.34
N VAL A 113 6.61 1.85 7.45
CA VAL A 113 7.92 1.84 8.10
C VAL A 113 8.09 3.13 8.89
#